data_AF-A0AAN8E2D1-F1
#
_entry.id   AF-A0AAN8E2D1-F1
#
_cell.length_a   1.000
_cell.length_b   1.000
_cell.length_c   1.000
_cell.angle_alpha   90.00
_cell.angle_beta   90.00
_cell.angle_gamma   90.00
#
_symmetry.space_group_name_H-M   'P 1'
#
loop_
_entity.id
_entity.type
_entity.pdbx_description
1 polymer ?
#
loop_
_entity_poly.entity_id
_entity_poly.type
_entity_poly.pdbx_seq_one_letter_code
_entity_poly.pdbx_strand_id
1 'polypeptide(L)'
;MYARCRRYPPLHSSPLSLPLCFPITCRAVVHIQVNDVNEFAPVFRESEYRAAVTEGKIYDSILQVEATDQDCSPQYSQICNYQISSTNTPFAIDRNGNIRNTEKLSFDRQQQFEIQVTAWDCGQKRALHSVPGPHQRQARLQTWLARWDQSHSCSDPMRL
;
A
#
# COMPACT_ATOMS: atom_id res chain seq x y z
N MET A 1 0.92 10.63 95.48
CA MET A 1 2.02 11.32 96.16
C MET A 1 3.34 10.84 95.59
N TYR A 2 4.28 11.77 95.45
CA TYR A 2 5.52 11.72 94.68
C TYR A 2 6.54 10.64 95.09
N ALA A 3 7.31 10.16 94.11
CA ALA A 3 8.76 9.88 94.24
C ALA A 3 9.39 9.79 92.83
N ARG A 4 9.85 10.91 92.25
CA ARG A 4 11.25 11.42 92.19
C ARG A 4 12.32 10.46 91.61
N CYS A 5 12.69 10.74 90.34
CA CYS A 5 14.03 11.11 89.80
C CYS A 5 15.23 10.93 90.76
N ARG A 6 16.45 10.48 90.38
CA ARG A 6 17.19 10.33 89.11
C ARG A 6 18.22 9.21 89.27
N ARG A 7 18.61 8.56 88.17
CA ARG A 7 19.97 8.05 87.96
C ARG A 7 20.37 8.28 86.51
N TYR A 8 21.48 8.96 86.29
CA TYR A 8 22.29 8.79 85.09
C TYR A 8 23.72 8.47 85.55
N PRO A 9 24.21 7.28 85.16
CA PRO A 9 25.57 7.19 84.64
C PRO A 9 25.61 6.20 83.44
N PRO A 10 26.79 5.92 82.87
CA PRO A 10 27.61 6.81 82.06
C PRO A 10 27.61 6.36 80.58
N LEU A 11 28.22 7.19 79.73
CA LEU A 11 28.37 7.02 78.28
C LEU A 11 28.76 5.58 77.88
N HIS A 12 27.86 4.92 77.15
CA HIS A 12 28.14 3.65 76.47
C HIS A 12 28.31 3.90 74.97
N SER A 13 29.42 3.39 74.44
CA SER A 13 29.78 3.28 73.04
C SER A 13 28.67 2.66 72.20
N SER A 14 28.12 3.43 71.26
CA SER A 14 27.17 2.93 70.26
C SER A 14 27.90 2.64 68.95
N PRO A 15 28.03 1.38 68.50
CA PRO A 15 28.14 1.11 67.08
C PRO A 15 26.69 1.02 66.57
N LEU A 16 26.09 2.16 66.21
CA LEU A 16 24.85 2.13 65.44
C LEU A 16 25.25 1.62 64.05
N SER A 17 25.00 0.33 63.85
CA SER A 17 25.05 -0.33 62.55
C SER A 17 24.35 0.54 61.52
N LEU A 18 25.12 1.06 60.56
CA LEU A 18 24.59 1.66 59.34
C LEU A 18 23.57 0.65 58.75
N PRO A 19 22.34 1.07 58.39
CA PRO A 19 21.50 0.19 57.62
C PRO A 19 22.23 -0.03 56.30
N LEU A 20 22.65 -1.28 56.06
CA LEU A 20 23.22 -1.69 54.78
C LEU A 20 22.20 -1.35 53.70
N CYS A 21 22.46 -0.29 52.93
CA CYS A 21 21.70 0.04 51.75
C CYS A 21 21.99 -1.05 50.71
N PHE A 22 21.22 -2.12 50.74
CA PHE A 22 21.18 -3.08 49.65
C PHE A 22 20.28 -2.50 48.54
N PRO A 23 20.76 -2.38 47.29
CA PRO A 23 19.86 -2.05 46.20
C PRO A 23 18.87 -3.21 46.04
N ILE A 24 17.61 -2.99 46.42
CA ILE A 24 16.54 -3.94 46.17
C ILE A 24 16.21 -3.84 44.69
N THR A 25 16.83 -4.66 43.86
CA THR A 25 16.50 -4.69 42.44
C THR A 25 15.21 -5.46 42.24
N CYS A 26 14.10 -4.75 42.02
CA CYS A 26 12.86 -5.36 41.55
C CYS A 26 12.89 -5.44 40.03
N ARG A 27 12.72 -6.65 39.49
CA ARG A 27 12.52 -6.88 38.05
C ARG A 27 11.04 -7.15 37.80
N ALA A 28 10.49 -6.49 36.80
CA ALA A 28 9.17 -6.78 36.27
C ALA A 28 9.32 -7.23 34.82
N VAL A 29 8.49 -8.20 34.41
CA VAL A 29 8.39 -8.61 33.01
C VAL A 29 7.26 -7.81 32.39
N VAL A 30 7.58 -7.07 31.32
CA VAL A 30 6.59 -6.32 30.53
C VAL A 30 6.37 -7.08 29.24
N HIS A 31 5.13 -7.44 28.97
CA HIS A 31 4.72 -7.96 27.68
C HIS A 31 4.34 -6.78 26.78
N ILE A 32 5.14 -6.53 25.76
CA ILE A 32 4.86 -5.51 24.74
C ILE A 32 4.25 -6.22 23.55
N GLN A 33 3.02 -5.84 23.19
CA GLN A 33 2.39 -6.23 21.94
C GLN A 33 2.53 -5.06 20.96
N VAL A 34 3.12 -5.34 19.81
CA VAL A 34 3.18 -4.39 18.69
C VAL A 34 2.08 -4.80 17.73
N ASN A 35 1.15 -3.89 17.47
CA ASN A 35 0.11 -4.10 16.46
C ASN A 35 0.65 -3.65 15.11
N ASP A 36 0.39 -4.45 14.08
CA ASP A 36 0.68 -4.04 12.71
C ASP A 36 -0.17 -2.82 12.33
N VAL A 37 0.40 -1.93 11.52
CA VAL A 37 -0.27 -0.77 10.96
C VAL A 37 -0.09 -0.81 9.44
N ASN A 38 -1.10 -0.38 8.70
CA ASN A 38 -1.00 -0.21 7.25
C ASN A 38 -0.29 1.13 6.97
N GLU A 39 1.01 1.09 6.67
CA GLU A 39 1.88 2.27 6.53
C GLU A 39 2.07 2.64 5.06
N PHE A 40 2.29 1.64 4.21
CA PHE A 40 2.49 1.81 2.77
C PHE A 40 1.17 1.76 2.01
N ALA A 41 1.18 2.16 0.75
CA ALA A 41 0.01 2.11 -0.11
C ALA A 41 0.39 1.36 -1.39
N PRO A 42 -0.57 0.72 -2.08
CA PRO A 42 -0.27 0.01 -3.32
C PRO A 42 0.40 0.92 -4.35
N VAL A 43 1.49 0.45 -4.94
CA VAL A 43 2.21 1.13 -6.01
C VAL A 43 2.16 0.29 -7.27
N PHE A 44 1.68 0.85 -8.38
CA PHE A 44 1.71 0.16 -9.66
C PHE A 44 3.14 -0.01 -10.16
N ARG A 45 3.40 -1.16 -10.79
CA ARG A 45 4.70 -1.50 -11.39
C ARG A 45 5.10 -0.48 -12.47
N GLU A 46 4.16 -0.16 -13.37
CA GLU A 46 4.36 0.87 -14.40
C GLU A 46 3.51 2.13 -14.18
N SER A 47 4.08 3.29 -14.52
CA SER A 47 3.35 4.57 -14.53
C SER A 47 2.39 4.70 -15.72
N GLU A 48 2.58 3.88 -16.75
CA GLU A 48 1.77 3.89 -17.94
C GLU A 48 1.79 2.49 -18.54
N TYR A 49 0.62 1.98 -18.86
CA TYR A 49 0.43 0.72 -19.55
C TYR A 49 -0.05 1.03 -20.97
N ARG A 50 0.43 0.32 -21.98
CA ARG A 50 0.03 0.58 -23.37
C ARG A 50 -0.36 -0.72 -24.03
N ALA A 51 -1.43 -0.68 -24.83
CA ALA A 51 -1.87 -1.81 -25.63
C ALA A 51 -2.36 -1.33 -27.00
N ALA A 52 -2.39 -2.23 -27.96
CA ALA A 52 -3.06 -2.00 -29.24
C ALA A 52 -4.12 -3.08 -29.40
N VAL A 53 -5.32 -2.70 -29.83
CA VAL A 53 -6.44 -3.62 -30.02
C VAL A 53 -7.05 -3.40 -31.39
N THR A 54 -7.47 -4.47 -32.05
CA THR A 54 -8.24 -4.37 -33.29
C THR A 54 -9.67 -3.94 -32.98
N GLU A 55 -10.20 -2.97 -33.74
CA GLU A 55 -11.60 -2.57 -33.65
C GLU A 55 -12.57 -3.74 -33.94
N GLY A 56 -13.82 -3.63 -33.47
CA GLY A 56 -14.86 -4.62 -33.74
C GLY A 56 -14.76 -5.95 -32.97
N LYS A 57 -13.71 -6.15 -32.16
CA LYS A 57 -13.49 -7.37 -31.35
C LYS A 57 -13.79 -7.15 -29.87
N ILE A 58 -14.23 -8.20 -29.19
CA ILE A 58 -14.29 -8.30 -27.73
C ILE A 58 -13.12 -9.17 -27.28
N TYR A 59 -12.36 -8.70 -26.30
CA TYR A 59 -11.22 -9.41 -25.72
C TYR A 59 -11.58 -9.90 -24.33
N ASP A 60 -11.14 -11.12 -23.97
CA ASP A 60 -11.22 -11.60 -22.59
C ASP A 60 -10.19 -10.92 -21.69
N SER A 61 -9.04 -10.53 -22.27
CA SER A 61 -8.01 -9.72 -21.65
C SER A 61 -7.26 -8.92 -22.71
N ILE A 62 -7.13 -7.61 -22.49
CA ILE A 62 -6.36 -6.67 -23.30
C ILE A 62 -4.96 -6.53 -22.72
N LEU A 63 -4.89 -6.32 -21.40
CA LEU A 63 -3.67 -6.29 -20.61
C LEU A 63 -3.99 -6.53 -19.14
N GLN A 64 -2.95 -6.80 -18.35
CA GLN A 64 -3.03 -6.87 -16.91
C GLN A 64 -2.20 -5.74 -16.28
N VAL A 65 -2.80 -4.98 -15.35
CA VAL A 65 -2.05 -4.06 -14.49
C VAL A 65 -1.63 -4.77 -13.21
N GLU A 66 -0.48 -4.36 -12.68
CA GLU A 66 0.08 -4.96 -11.47
C GLU A 66 0.46 -3.85 -10.48
N ALA A 67 0.08 -4.03 -9.22
CA ALA A 67 0.49 -3.21 -8.10
C ALA A 67 1.10 -4.07 -6.99
N THR A 68 1.98 -3.46 -6.21
CA THR A 68 2.66 -4.07 -5.06
C THR A 68 2.62 -3.10 -3.88
N ASP A 69 2.45 -3.63 -2.68
CA ASP A 69 2.52 -2.87 -1.44
C ASP A 69 3.70 -3.39 -0.59
N GLN A 70 4.37 -2.48 0.13
CA GLN A 70 5.61 -2.74 0.87
C GLN A 70 5.38 -2.97 2.37
N ASP A 71 4.12 -3.00 2.84
CA ASP A 71 3.83 -3.43 4.20
C ASP A 71 4.34 -4.86 4.47
N CYS A 72 4.74 -5.14 5.70
CA CYS A 72 5.27 -6.47 6.06
C CYS A 72 4.16 -7.51 6.25
N SER A 73 2.99 -7.08 6.72
CA SER A 73 1.88 -7.99 7.02
C SER A 73 1.13 -8.35 5.73
N PRO A 74 0.75 -9.62 5.51
CA PRO A 74 -0.04 -10.00 4.34
C PRO A 74 -1.38 -9.27 4.25
N GLN A 75 -1.95 -8.90 5.39
CA GLN A 75 -3.22 -8.16 5.45
C GLN A 75 -3.10 -6.78 4.80
N TYR A 76 -1.94 -6.12 4.91
CA TYR A 76 -1.73 -4.77 4.39
C TYR A 76 -0.92 -4.76 3.09
N SER A 77 -0.14 -5.81 2.82
CA SER A 77 0.69 -5.88 1.61
C SER A 77 0.02 -6.53 0.39
N GLN A 78 -1.02 -7.34 0.62
CA GLN A 78 -1.72 -8.01 -0.47
C GLN A 78 -2.68 -7.06 -1.20
N ILE A 79 -2.61 -7.04 -2.54
CA ILE A 79 -3.58 -6.31 -3.36
C ILE A 79 -4.86 -7.14 -3.49
N CYS A 80 -5.99 -6.56 -3.07
CA CYS A 80 -7.28 -7.24 -3.03
C CYS A 80 -8.26 -6.74 -4.10
N ASN A 81 -8.05 -5.54 -4.65
CA ASN A 81 -8.98 -4.96 -5.60
C ASN A 81 -8.30 -4.04 -6.60
N TYR A 82 -8.87 -3.99 -7.81
CA TYR A 82 -8.59 -2.97 -8.81
C TYR A 82 -9.91 -2.37 -9.29
N GLN A 83 -9.90 -1.09 -9.61
CA GLN A 83 -11.06 -0.38 -10.11
C GLN A 83 -10.68 0.64 -11.17
N ILE A 84 -11.44 0.70 -12.27
CA ILE A 84 -11.35 1.79 -13.24
C ILE A 84 -12.00 3.03 -12.60
N SER A 85 -11.20 4.08 -12.41
CA SER A 85 -11.63 5.36 -11.84
C SER A 85 -12.21 6.31 -12.88
N SER A 86 -11.89 6.11 -14.16
CA SER A 86 -12.49 6.86 -15.27
C SER A 86 -13.97 6.51 -15.44
N THR A 87 -14.82 7.52 -15.59
CA THR A 87 -16.25 7.34 -15.81
C THR A 87 -16.58 7.09 -17.28
N ASN A 88 -17.70 6.39 -17.54
CA ASN A 88 -18.25 6.18 -18.89
C ASN A 88 -17.26 5.59 -19.91
N THR A 89 -16.43 4.63 -19.49
CA THR A 89 -15.47 3.97 -20.39
C THR A 89 -16.00 2.60 -20.84
N PRO A 90 -15.72 2.16 -22.08
CA PRO A 90 -16.15 0.86 -22.58
C PRO A 90 -15.23 -0.29 -22.08
N PHE A 91 -14.74 -0.18 -20.85
CA PHE A 91 -13.79 -1.11 -20.25
C PHE A 91 -14.24 -1.57 -18.87
N ALA A 92 -13.84 -2.79 -18.53
CA ALA A 92 -13.98 -3.37 -17.20
C ALA A 92 -12.64 -3.94 -16.75
N ILE A 93 -12.44 -3.98 -15.43
CA ILE A 93 -11.27 -4.59 -14.79
C ILE A 93 -11.72 -5.63 -13.77
N ASP A 94 -11.00 -6.74 -13.68
CA ASP A 94 -11.21 -7.75 -12.64
C ASP A 94 -10.33 -7.51 -11.40
N ARG A 95 -10.50 -8.35 -10.36
CA ARG A 95 -9.72 -8.25 -9.11
C ARG A 95 -8.25 -8.61 -9.27
N ASN A 96 -7.86 -9.23 -10.38
CA ASN A 96 -6.48 -9.58 -10.70
C ASN A 96 -5.81 -8.50 -11.56
N GLY A 97 -6.51 -7.42 -11.90
CA GLY A 97 -5.99 -6.34 -12.72
C GLY A 97 -6.15 -6.56 -14.24
N ASN A 98 -6.88 -7.59 -14.68
CA ASN A 98 -7.10 -7.82 -16.11
C ASN A 98 -8.14 -6.85 -16.65
N ILE A 99 -7.77 -6.10 -17.68
CA ILE A 99 -8.62 -5.13 -18.35
C ILE A 99 -9.19 -5.76 -19.61
N ARG A 100 -10.50 -5.60 -19.82
CA ARG A 100 -11.21 -6.01 -21.04
C ARG A 100 -12.15 -4.93 -21.53
N ASN A 101 -12.53 -4.99 -22.80
CA ASN A 101 -13.59 -4.14 -23.33
C ASN A 101 -14.97 -4.77 -23.10
N THR A 102 -15.97 -3.94 -22.81
CA THR A 102 -17.36 -4.35 -22.57
C THR A 102 -18.22 -4.28 -23.83
N GLU A 103 -17.74 -3.56 -24.85
CA GLU A 103 -18.39 -3.41 -26.14
C GLU A 103 -17.37 -3.35 -27.28
N LYS A 104 -17.82 -3.53 -28.52
CA LYS A 104 -16.96 -3.45 -29.71
C LYS A 104 -16.52 -2.01 -29.91
N LEU A 105 -15.21 -1.79 -29.87
CA LEU A 105 -14.60 -0.49 -30.12
C LEU A 105 -14.64 -0.15 -31.62
N SER A 106 -14.70 1.14 -31.95
CA SER A 106 -14.74 1.63 -33.33
C SER A 106 -13.74 2.76 -33.51
N PHE A 107 -12.86 2.61 -34.50
CA PHE A 107 -11.81 3.57 -34.81
C PHE A 107 -12.38 4.94 -35.19
N ASP A 108 -13.48 4.94 -35.96
CA ASP A 108 -14.14 6.17 -36.42
C ASP A 108 -14.78 6.97 -35.27
N ARG A 109 -15.11 6.31 -34.16
CA ARG A 109 -15.68 6.98 -32.97
C ARG A 109 -14.58 7.55 -32.08
N GLN A 110 -13.58 6.75 -31.75
CA GLN A 110 -12.52 7.13 -30.83
C GLN A 110 -11.29 6.25 -31.07
N GLN A 111 -10.18 6.87 -31.49
CA GLN A 111 -8.95 6.15 -31.86
C GLN A 111 -8.07 5.79 -30.66
N GLN A 112 -8.22 6.55 -29.57
CA GLN A 112 -7.43 6.44 -28.36
C GLN A 112 -8.32 6.50 -27.13
N PHE A 113 -8.12 5.56 -26.21
CA PHE A 113 -8.73 5.60 -24.89
C PHE A 113 -7.67 5.84 -23.84
N GLU A 114 -8.03 6.65 -22.86
CA GLU A 114 -7.27 6.86 -21.65
C GLU A 114 -8.15 6.48 -20.46
N ILE A 115 -7.71 5.47 -19.70
CA ILE A 115 -8.38 5.06 -18.47
C ILE A 115 -7.41 5.10 -17.30
N GLN A 116 -7.92 5.54 -16.15
CA GLN A 116 -7.21 5.53 -14.87
C GLN A 116 -7.66 4.34 -14.04
N VAL A 117 -6.71 3.65 -13.44
CA VAL A 117 -6.97 2.52 -12.53
C VAL A 117 -6.44 2.83 -11.14
N THR A 118 -7.22 2.45 -10.13
CA THR A 118 -6.84 2.47 -8.72
C THR A 118 -6.74 1.04 -8.19
N ALA A 119 -5.66 0.72 -7.46
CA ALA A 119 -5.48 -0.54 -6.75
C ALA A 119 -5.69 -0.33 -5.25
N TRP A 120 -6.29 -1.30 -4.56
CA TRP A 120 -6.46 -1.32 -3.10
C TRP A 120 -5.82 -2.56 -2.49
N ASP A 121 -5.11 -2.37 -1.39
CA ASP A 121 -4.69 -3.47 -0.54
C ASP A 121 -5.88 -4.09 0.20
N CYS A 122 -5.65 -5.23 0.85
CA CYS A 122 -6.68 -5.90 1.64
C CYS A 122 -7.05 -5.14 2.93
N GLY A 123 -6.19 -4.21 3.38
CA GLY A 123 -6.46 -3.23 4.44
C GLY A 123 -7.28 -2.01 4.00
N GLN A 124 -7.73 -1.98 2.74
CA GLN A 124 -8.51 -0.90 2.11
C GLN A 124 -7.75 0.42 1.89
N LYS A 125 -6.41 0.46 1.99
CA LYS A 125 -5.67 1.64 1.53
C LYS A 125 -5.55 1.58 0.01
N ARG A 126 -5.71 2.76 -0.61
CA ARG A 126 -5.67 2.92 -2.06
C ARG A 126 -4.35 3.47 -2.55
N ALA A 127 -3.95 3.05 -3.75
CA ALA A 127 -2.89 3.70 -4.50
C ALA A 127 -3.14 5.22 -4.55
N LEU A 128 -2.22 5.99 -3.97
CA LEU A 128 -2.36 7.44 -3.87
C LEU A 128 -2.33 8.07 -5.26
N HIS A 129 -3.19 9.07 -5.48
CA HIS A 129 -3.07 9.97 -6.62
C HIS A 129 -2.04 11.05 -6.30
N SER A 130 -1.07 11.22 -7.20
CA SER A 130 -0.26 12.44 -7.36
C SER A 130 0.38 13.01 -6.08
N VAL A 131 1.39 12.34 -5.52
CA VAL A 131 2.36 13.01 -4.62
C VAL A 131 3.52 13.54 -5.47
N PRO A 132 3.91 14.83 -5.43
CA PRO A 132 5.03 15.34 -6.22
C PRO A 132 6.31 14.55 -5.90
N GLY A 133 6.85 13.83 -6.90
CA GLY A 133 8.04 13.00 -6.74
C GLY A 133 8.15 11.94 -7.84
N PRO A 134 9.32 11.30 -8.02
CA PRO A 134 9.60 10.38 -9.13
C PRO A 134 8.89 9.02 -9.04
N HIS A 135 8.08 8.79 -8.00
CA HIS A 135 7.32 7.57 -7.79
C HIS A 135 5.81 7.87 -7.81
N GLN A 136 5.32 8.33 -8.96
CA GLN A 136 3.88 8.41 -9.28
C GLN A 136 3.55 7.37 -10.33
N ARG A 137 2.61 6.47 -10.05
CA ARG A 137 2.17 5.47 -11.03
C ARG A 137 0.67 5.21 -10.89
N GLN A 138 -0.19 6.11 -11.38
CA GLN A 138 -1.50 5.67 -11.85
C GLN A 138 -1.26 4.87 -13.13
N ALA A 139 -1.91 3.73 -13.30
CA ALA A 139 -1.86 3.05 -14.60
C ALA A 139 -2.71 3.86 -15.59
N ARG A 140 -2.05 4.60 -16.48
CA ARG A 140 -2.66 5.19 -17.67
C ARG A 140 -2.63 4.14 -18.76
N LEU A 141 -3.78 3.65 -19.22
CA LEU A 141 -3.82 2.78 -20.40
C LEU A 141 -4.03 3.62 -21.66
N GLN A 142 -3.08 3.59 -22.58
CA GLN A 142 -3.29 4.05 -23.97
C GLN A 142 -3.60 2.85 -24.86
N THR A 143 -4.84 2.75 -25.36
CA THR A 143 -5.17 1.78 -26.42
C THR A 143 -5.17 2.44 -27.78
N TRP A 144 -4.48 1.84 -28.74
CA TRP A 144 -4.53 2.23 -30.15
C TRP A 144 -5.42 1.27 -30.91
N LEU A 145 -6.45 1.79 -31.59
CA LEU A 145 -7.25 0.97 -32.50
C LEU A 145 -6.51 0.83 -33.83
N ALA A 146 -6.16 -0.40 -34.22
CA ALA A 146 -5.65 -0.68 -35.55
C ALA A 146 -6.80 -1.12 -36.47
N ARG A 147 -6.93 -0.47 -37.63
CA ARG A 147 -7.82 -0.91 -38.72
C ARG A 147 -7.11 -2.03 -39.49
N TRP A 148 -7.72 -3.21 -39.56
CA TRP A 148 -7.24 -4.30 -40.41
C TRP A 148 -7.68 -4.00 -41.85
N ASP A 149 -6.85 -3.30 -42.62
CA ASP A 149 -7.02 -3.25 -44.07
C ASP A 149 -6.42 -4.54 -44.65
N GLN A 150 -7.23 -5.32 -45.37
CA GLN A 150 -6.76 -6.53 -46.08
C GLN A 150 -5.77 -6.21 -47.22
N SER A 151 -5.51 -4.94 -47.52
CA SER A 151 -4.71 -4.53 -48.67
C SER A 151 -3.30 -4.05 -48.38
N HIS A 152 -2.89 -3.72 -47.15
CA HIS A 152 -1.56 -3.16 -46.90
C HIS A 152 -0.81 -3.77 -45.70
N SER A 153 0.37 -4.32 -46.02
CA SER A 153 1.41 -4.81 -45.12
C SER A 153 1.72 -3.85 -43.98
N CYS A 154 2.06 -4.41 -42.81
CA CYS A 154 2.62 -3.71 -41.67
C CYS A 154 3.69 -2.69 -42.10
N SER A 155 3.37 -1.42 -42.00
CA SER A 155 4.36 -0.34 -41.97
C SER A 155 3.86 0.74 -41.04
N ASP A 156 4.09 0.54 -39.74
CA ASP A 156 4.39 1.67 -38.88
C ASP A 156 5.46 1.24 -37.87
N PRO A 157 6.76 1.50 -38.16
CA PRO A 157 7.80 1.31 -37.18
C PRO A 157 7.70 2.43 -36.14
N MET A 158 7.77 2.02 -34.88
CA MET A 158 7.91 2.88 -33.71
C MET A 158 8.77 4.12 -34.01
N ARG A 159 8.22 5.32 -33.80
CA ARG A 159 9.05 6.48 -33.49
C ARG A 159 9.02 6.72 -31.99
N LEU A 160 10.21 6.56 -31.40
CA LEU A 160 10.61 6.90 -30.04
C LEU A 160 10.31 8.37 -29.72
#